data_AF-A0A3B0XYN7-F1
#
_entry.id   AF-A0A3B0XYN7-F1
#
_cell.length_a   1.000
_cell.length_b   1.000
_cell.length_c   1.000
_cell.angle_alpha   90.00
_cell.angle_beta   90.00
_cell.angle_gamma   90.00
#
_symmetry.space_group_name_H-M   'P 1'
#
loop_
_entity.id
_entity.type
_entity.pdbx_description
1 polymer ?
#
loop_
_entity_poly.entity_id
_entity_poly.type
_entity_poly.pdbx_seq_one_letter_code
_entity_poly.pdbx_strand_id
1 'polypeptide(L)'
;MQPPKSLFSYRPYWAQRFGVAPVLPCTREEMDDLGWDSCDIILVTGDAYVDHPSFGMAVIGRVLEAQGFRVGIIAQPDWTSADGF
;
A
#
# COMPACT_ATOMS: atom_id res chain seq x y z
N MET A 1 -17.10 7.09 -29.24
CA MET A 1 -16.12 6.94 -28.15
C MET A 1 -16.13 5.48 -27.71
N GLN A 2 -14.98 4.86 -27.48
CA GLN A 2 -14.94 3.53 -26.86
C GLN A 2 -15.35 3.64 -25.38
N PRO A 3 -16.10 2.67 -24.83
CA PRO A 3 -16.42 2.64 -23.42
C PRO A 3 -15.14 2.49 -22.58
N PRO A 4 -15.09 3.07 -21.36
CA PRO A 4 -13.93 2.94 -20.49
C PRO A 4 -13.72 1.47 -20.10
N LYS A 5 -12.45 1.06 -20.03
CA LYS A 5 -12.07 -0.27 -19.57
C LYS A 5 -12.42 -0.43 -18.08
N SER A 6 -13.04 -1.56 -17.70
CA SER A 6 -13.35 -1.86 -16.29
C SER A 6 -12.08 -1.89 -15.44
N LEU A 7 -12.12 -1.28 -14.27
CA LEU A 7 -10.98 -1.21 -13.34
C LEU A 7 -10.46 -2.60 -12.94
N PHE A 8 -11.33 -3.60 -12.86
CA PHE A 8 -10.96 -4.97 -12.47
C PHE A 8 -10.59 -5.87 -13.65
N SER A 9 -10.54 -5.31 -14.87
CA SER A 9 -10.13 -6.06 -16.08
C SER A 9 -8.65 -5.89 -16.43
N TYR A 10 -7.89 -5.15 -15.61
CA TYR A 10 -6.44 -5.09 -15.75
C TYR A 10 -5.81 -6.36 -15.19
N ARG A 11 -4.71 -6.80 -15.83
CA ARG A 11 -3.94 -7.93 -15.30
C ARG A 11 -3.29 -7.45 -13.99
N PRO A 12 -3.37 -8.23 -12.90
CA PRO A 12 -2.67 -7.90 -11.67
C PRO A 12 -1.17 -7.68 -11.92
N TYR A 13 -0.59 -6.80 -11.11
CA TYR A 13 0.83 -6.51 -11.12
C TYR A 13 1.64 -7.74 -10.70
N TRP A 14 2.88 -7.85 -11.17
CA TRP A 14 3.70 -9.06 -11.02
C TRP A 14 4.00 -9.41 -9.55
N ALA A 15 4.01 -8.39 -8.67
CA ALA A 15 4.35 -8.55 -7.27
C ALA A 15 3.26 -9.29 -6.47
N GLN A 16 2.09 -9.57 -7.06
CA GLN A 16 1.06 -10.44 -6.48
C GLN A 16 1.61 -11.80 -6.00
N ARG A 17 2.71 -12.28 -6.59
CA ARG A 17 3.39 -13.52 -6.20
C ARG A 17 3.87 -13.54 -4.74
N PHE A 18 4.06 -12.36 -4.12
CA PHE A 18 4.49 -12.25 -2.71
C PHE A 18 3.32 -12.36 -1.73
N GLY A 19 2.08 -12.48 -2.21
CA GLY A 19 0.89 -12.54 -1.37
C GLY A 19 0.45 -11.16 -0.86
N VAL A 20 -0.45 -11.17 0.12
CA VAL A 20 -1.01 -9.98 0.78
C VAL A 20 -0.43 -9.85 2.18
N ALA A 21 -0.17 -8.62 2.63
CA ALA A 21 0.33 -8.39 3.97
C ALA A 21 -0.82 -8.49 5.01
N PRO A 22 -0.60 -9.05 6.21
CA PRO A 22 -1.62 -9.05 7.27
C PRO A 22 -2.09 -7.64 7.63
N VAL A 23 -1.15 -6.70 7.71
CA VAL A 23 -1.33 -5.25 7.80
C VAL A 23 -0.34 -4.59 6.85
N LEU A 24 -0.61 -3.38 6.36
CA LEU A 24 0.35 -2.68 5.51
C LEU A 24 1.62 -2.37 6.33
N PRO A 25 2.82 -2.69 5.82
CA PRO A 25 4.07 -2.41 6.53
C PRO A 25 4.28 -0.89 6.66
N CYS A 26 4.71 -0.47 7.84
CA CYS A 26 5.10 0.89 8.19
C CYS A 26 6.62 1.04 8.34
N THR A 27 7.35 -0.07 8.41
CA THR A 27 8.79 -0.13 8.70
C THR A 27 9.55 -1.05 7.74
N ARG A 28 10.87 -0.89 7.71
CA ARG A 28 11.77 -1.74 6.91
C ARG A 28 11.74 -3.19 7.42
N GLU A 29 11.71 -3.37 8.73
CA GLU A 29 11.69 -4.67 9.39
C GLU A 29 10.42 -5.45 9.05
N GLU A 30 9.25 -4.79 9.05
CA GLU A 30 7.99 -5.44 8.62
C GLU A 30 8.02 -5.82 7.14
N MET A 31 8.68 -5.05 6.27
CA MET A 31 8.88 -5.45 4.87
C MET A 31 9.81 -6.66 4.75
N ASP A 32 10.83 -6.78 5.60
CA ASP A 32 11.71 -7.95 5.64
C ASP A 32 10.95 -9.21 6.07
N ASP A 33 10.07 -9.11 7.06
CA ASP A 33 9.19 -10.21 7.49
C ASP A 33 8.24 -10.68 6.37
N LEU A 34 7.83 -9.77 5.49
CA LEU A 34 7.03 -10.06 4.29
C LEU A 34 7.88 -10.57 3.11
N GLY A 35 9.21 -10.56 3.22
CA GLY A 35 10.14 -10.89 2.14
C GLY A 35 10.11 -9.89 0.98
N TRP A 36 9.70 -8.64 1.24
CA TRP A 36 9.62 -7.58 0.25
C TRP A 36 10.90 -6.77 0.26
N ASP A 37 11.61 -6.63 -0.85
CA ASP A 37 12.79 -5.75 -0.93
C ASP A 37 12.40 -4.25 -1.00
N SER A 38 11.20 -3.94 -1.48
CA SER A 38 10.67 -2.58 -1.55
C SER A 38 9.13 -2.58 -1.57
N CYS A 39 8.53 -1.43 -1.31
CA CYS A 39 7.16 -1.15 -1.71
C CYS A 39 7.12 -0.70 -3.18
N ASP A 40 6.05 -1.04 -3.90
CA ASP A 40 5.76 -0.49 -5.23
C ASP A 40 5.02 0.85 -5.09
N ILE A 41 4.22 1.00 -4.03
CA ILE A 41 3.47 2.21 -3.68
C ILE A 41 3.60 2.45 -2.18
N ILE A 42 3.81 3.70 -1.78
CA ILE A 42 3.77 4.13 -0.38
C ILE A 42 2.63 5.13 -0.22
N LEU A 43 1.72 4.85 0.71
CA LEU A 43 0.68 5.79 1.12
C LEU A 43 1.22 6.68 2.24
N VAL A 44 1.14 8.00 2.08
CA VAL A 44 1.50 8.95 3.13
C VAL A 44 0.24 9.65 3.62
N THR A 45 -0.01 9.60 4.93
CA THR A 45 -1.22 10.18 5.53
C THR A 45 -0.91 10.97 6.79
N GLY A 46 -1.64 12.06 7.03
CA GLY A 46 -1.59 12.83 8.28
C GLY A 46 -2.48 12.27 9.41
N ASP A 47 -3.21 11.20 9.14
CA ASP A 47 -4.06 10.50 10.10
C ASP A 47 -3.36 9.25 10.66
N ALA A 48 -3.85 8.72 11.78
CA ALA A 48 -3.38 7.44 12.32
C ALA A 48 -3.71 6.30 11.35
N TYR A 49 -2.84 5.29 11.29
CA TYR A 49 -3.14 4.07 10.56
C TYR A 49 -3.79 3.03 11.47
N VAL A 50 -5.00 2.63 11.09
CA VAL A 50 -5.68 1.43 11.57
C VAL A 50 -6.18 0.71 10.34
N ASP A 51 -5.87 -0.58 10.22
CA ASP A 51 -6.29 -1.38 9.07
C ASP A 51 -7.77 -1.77 9.19
N HIS A 52 -8.65 -0.81 8.95
CA HIS A 52 -10.09 -0.95 9.13
C HIS A 52 -10.85 -0.31 7.95
N PRO A 53 -11.94 -0.92 7.45
CA PRO A 53 -12.66 -0.42 6.26
C PRO A 53 -13.29 0.97 6.41
N SER A 54 -13.42 1.48 7.64
CA SER A 54 -13.84 2.88 7.88
C SER A 54 -12.74 3.92 7.61
N PHE A 55 -11.50 3.48 7.40
CA PHE A 55 -10.33 4.32 7.19
C PHE A 55 -9.98 4.31 5.69
N GLY A 56 -10.01 5.49 5.05
CA GLY A 56 -9.89 5.60 3.59
C GLY A 56 -8.56 5.09 3.03
N MET A 57 -7.45 5.37 3.71
CA MET A 57 -6.12 4.86 3.36
C MET A 57 -6.05 3.33 3.43
N ALA A 58 -6.73 2.69 4.39
CA ALA A 58 -6.79 1.24 4.47
C ALA A 58 -7.54 0.66 3.25
N VAL A 59 -8.69 1.23 2.88
CA VAL A 59 -9.43 0.81 1.69
C VAL A 59 -8.59 0.99 0.42
N ILE A 60 -7.91 2.12 0.25
CA ILE A 60 -7.04 2.37 -0.90
C ILE A 60 -5.91 1.35 -0.96
N GLY A 61 -5.22 1.12 0.16
CA GLY A 61 -4.12 0.16 0.23
C GLY A 61 -4.56 -1.25 -0.13
N ARG A 62 -5.70 -1.71 0.41
CA ARG A 62 -6.26 -3.03 0.13
C ARG A 62 -6.73 -3.20 -1.31
N VAL A 63 -7.28 -2.15 -1.93
CA VAL A 63 -7.62 -2.18 -3.36
C VAL A 63 -6.36 -2.30 -4.23
N LEU A 64 -5.28 -1.58 -3.88
CA LEU A 64 -4.02 -1.65 -4.60
C LEU A 64 -3.32 -3.01 -4.41
N GLU A 65 -3.27 -3.56 -3.20
CA GLU A 65 -2.78 -4.93 -2.97
C GLU A 65 -3.59 -5.97 -3.73
N ALA A 66 -4.92 -5.81 -3.82
CA ALA A 66 -5.77 -6.70 -4.63
C ALA A 66 -5.46 -6.60 -6.14
N GLN A 67 -4.85 -5.49 -6.59
CA GLN A 67 -4.29 -5.35 -7.94
C GLN A 67 -2.84 -5.87 -8.05
N GLY A 68 -2.28 -6.46 -6.99
CA GLY A 68 -0.99 -7.14 -6.98
C GLY A 68 0.21 -6.26 -6.65
N PHE A 69 0.00 -5.04 -6.16
CA PHE A 69 1.09 -4.15 -5.73
C PHE A 69 1.50 -4.43 -4.29
N ARG A 70 2.78 -4.26 -3.96
CA ARG A 70 3.27 -4.19 -2.59
C ARG A 70 3.08 -2.78 -2.08
N VAL A 71 2.24 -2.61 -1.06
CA VAL A 71 1.84 -1.29 -0.58
C VAL A 71 2.29 -1.13 0.86
N GLY A 72 3.04 -0.07 1.14
CA GLY A 72 3.39 0.36 2.50
C GLY A 72 2.66 1.63 2.88
N ILE A 73 2.68 1.99 4.16
CA ILE A 73 2.05 3.21 4.66
C ILE A 73 2.93 3.95 5.66
N ILE A 74 3.01 5.27 5.53
CA ILE A 74 3.64 6.18 6.48
C ILE A 74 2.53 7.07 7.05
N ALA A 75 2.20 6.83 8.32
CA ALA A 75 1.17 7.56 9.05
C ALA A 75 1.81 8.60 9.97
N GLN A 76 1.30 9.83 9.91
CA GLN A 76 1.76 10.97 10.72
C GLN A 76 3.29 11.17 10.66
N PRO A 77 3.90 11.25 9.46
CA PRO A 77 5.32 11.56 9.42
C PRO A 77 5.61 12.93 10.03
N ASP A 78 6.84 13.12 10.51
CA ASP A 78 7.34 14.45 10.78
C ASP A 78 7.35 15.25 9.47
N TRP A 79 6.47 16.23 9.37
CA TRP A 79 6.34 17.09 8.19
C TRP A 79 7.29 18.29 8.25
N THR A 80 8.03 18.44 9.36
CA THR A 80 8.99 19.54 9.57
C THR A 80 10.43 19.16 9.22
N SER A 81 10.72 17.86 9.05
CA SER A 81 12.01 17.35 8.59
C SER A 81 11.85 16.30 7.51
N ALA A 82 12.80 16.24 6.57
CA ALA A 82 12.89 15.20 5.56
C ALA A 82 13.83 14.04 5.97
N ASP A 83 14.52 14.13 7.11
CA ASP A 83 15.55 13.16 7.51
C ASP A 83 15.02 11.73 7.68
N GLY A 84 13.71 11.57 7.91
CA GLY A 84 13.03 10.29 8.05
C GLY A 84 12.58 9.62 6.75
N PHE A 85 12.87 10.20 5.57
CA PHE A 85 12.47 9.71 4.26
C PHE A 85 13.69 9.41 3.36
#